data_AF-A0A926YGY6-F1
#
_entry.id   AF-A0A926YGY6-F1
#
_cell.length_a   1.000
_cell.length_b   1.000
_cell.length_c   1.000
_cell.angle_alpha   90.00
_cell.angle_beta   90.00
_cell.angle_gamma   90.00
#
_symmetry.space_group_name_H-M   'P 1'
#
loop_
_entity.id
_entity.type
_entity.pdbx_description
1 polymer ?
#
loop_
_entity_poly.entity_id
_entity_poly.type
_entity_poly.pdbx_seq_one_letter_code
_entity_poly.pdbx_strand_id
1 'polypeptide(L)'
;MNQPDDDQLVEFLRRYRSEPPSASPDLEDRILSAIAPAPIPIRRRERAWFPAAIAATLVAGLLGYHLWSPTTPTSAELASLEGFMQGTWQDTVNESSDIDWTLITDSNTR
;
A
#
# COMPACT_ATOMS: atom_id res chain seq x y z
N MET A 1 2.89 -0.67 36.63
CA MET A 1 2.74 -2.13 36.71
C MET A 1 3.31 -2.70 35.44
N ASN A 2 4.39 -3.48 35.50
CA ASN A 2 4.87 -4.21 34.32
C ASN A 2 3.90 -5.36 34.06
N GLN A 3 3.52 -5.54 32.80
CA GLN A 3 2.60 -6.59 32.39
C GLN A 3 3.34 -7.94 32.56
N PRO A 4 2.71 -9.01 33.09
CA PRO A 4 3.37 -10.30 33.29
C PRO A 4 3.98 -10.88 32.01
N ASP A 5 3.49 -10.45 30.84
CA ASP A 5 4.02 -10.82 29.52
C ASP A 5 5.42 -10.22 29.25
N ASP A 6 5.70 -9.02 29.78
CA ASP A 6 6.98 -8.33 29.56
C ASP A 6 8.12 -9.02 30.32
N ASP A 7 7.86 -9.49 31.54
CA ASP A 7 8.86 -10.17 32.36
C ASP A 7 9.25 -11.52 31.73
N GLN A 8 8.27 -12.25 31.17
CA GLN A 8 8.50 -13.49 30.42
C GLN A 8 9.31 -13.24 29.15
N LEU A 9 9.02 -12.16 28.41
CA LEU A 9 9.77 -11.77 27.22
C LEU A 9 11.22 -11.40 27.57
N VAL A 10 11.44 -10.67 28.66
CA VAL A 10 12.79 -10.30 29.11
C VAL A 10 13.59 -11.53 29.51
N GLU A 11 12.98 -12.50 30.20
CA GLU A 11 13.65 -13.74 30.58
C GLU A 11 13.99 -14.59 29.35
N PHE A 12 13.07 -14.68 28.38
CA PHE A 12 13.31 -15.34 27.10
C PHE A 12 14.49 -14.71 26.35
N LEU A 13 14.49 -13.38 26.20
CA LEU A 13 15.57 -12.67 25.50
C LEU A 13 16.91 -12.82 26.24
N ARG A 14 16.91 -12.88 27.57
CA ARG A 14 18.14 -13.15 28.33
C ARG A 14 18.64 -14.58 28.12
N ARG A 15 17.74 -15.56 28.11
CA ARG A 15 18.08 -16.98 27.95
C ARG A 15 18.65 -17.30 26.55
N TYR A 16 18.16 -16.62 25.52
CA TYR A 16 18.57 -16.86 24.12
C TYR A 16 19.45 -15.74 23.55
N ARG A 17 20.09 -14.93 24.39
CA ARG A 17 21.09 -13.97 23.94
C ARG A 17 22.36 -14.70 23.52
N SER A 18 22.57 -14.80 22.22
CA SER A 18 23.87 -15.21 21.67
C SER A 18 24.93 -14.18 22.02
N GLU A 19 26.15 -14.64 22.30
CA GLU A 19 27.29 -13.75 22.47
C GLU A 19 27.55 -13.00 21.14
N PRO A 20 27.67 -11.66 21.17
CA PRO A 20 27.99 -10.94 19.95
C PRO A 20 29.35 -11.42 19.43
N PRO A 21 29.51 -11.58 18.11
CA PRO A 21 30.79 -11.95 17.55
C PRO A 21 31.84 -10.92 17.98
N SER A 22 33.05 -11.39 18.32
CA SER A 22 34.17 -10.51 18.64
C SER A 22 34.34 -9.49 17.52
N ALA A 23 34.44 -8.21 17.89
CA ALA A 23 34.68 -7.14 16.93
C ALA A 23 35.97 -7.45 16.13
N SER A 24 35.85 -7.48 14.81
CA SER A 24 36.98 -7.65 13.91
C SER A 24 37.44 -6.26 13.43
N PRO A 25 38.64 -5.79 13.83
CA PRO A 25 39.09 -4.42 13.57
C PRO A 25 39.33 -4.12 12.07
N ASP A 26 39.54 -5.15 11.25
CA ASP A 26 39.81 -5.04 9.81
C ASP A 26 38.53 -5.06 8.95
N LEU A 27 37.35 -5.26 9.54
CA LEU A 27 36.11 -5.46 8.79
C LEU A 27 35.64 -4.20 8.06
N GLU A 28 35.86 -3.03 8.65
CA GLU A 28 35.56 -1.75 8.01
C GLU A 28 36.45 -1.54 6.78
N ASP A 29 37.76 -1.73 6.91
CA ASP A 29 38.72 -1.59 5.81
C ASP A 29 38.43 -2.57 4.67
N ARG A 30 38.02 -3.80 5.02
CA ARG A 30 37.62 -4.81 4.03
C ARG A 30 36.33 -4.46 3.30
N ILE A 31 35.34 -3.88 3.99
CA ILE A 31 34.10 -3.41 3.38
C ILE A 31 34.37 -2.21 2.46
N LEU A 32 35.17 -1.25 2.92
CA LEU A 32 35.54 -0.07 2.14
C LEU A 32 36.33 -0.45 0.88
N SER A 33 37.24 -1.41 1.00
CA SER A 33 37.99 -1.94 -0.15
C SER A 33 37.10 -2.69 -1.14
N ALA A 34 36.06 -3.38 -0.66
CA ALA A 34 35.11 -4.10 -1.50
C ALA A 34 34.14 -3.17 -2.25
N ILE A 35 33.84 -1.99 -1.69
CA ILE A 35 32.97 -0.97 -2.29
C ILE A 35 33.76 0.04 -3.11
N ALA A 36 35.10 0.09 -2.96
CA ALA A 36 35.97 0.96 -3.71
C ALA A 36 35.64 0.83 -5.21
N PRO A 37 35.17 1.92 -5.85
CA PRO A 37 34.69 1.84 -7.22
C PRO A 37 35.88 1.51 -8.13
N ALA A 38 35.86 0.30 -8.70
CA ALA A 38 36.71 0.00 -9.83
C ALA A 38 36.43 1.06 -10.92
N PRO A 39 37.45 1.64 -11.57
CA PRO A 39 37.23 2.55 -12.68
C PRO A 39 36.45 1.81 -13.75
N ILE A 40 35.15 2.13 -13.87
CA ILE A 40 34.29 1.54 -14.88
C ILE A 40 34.82 2.02 -16.22
N PRO A 41 35.37 1.15 -17.09
CA PRO A 41 35.72 1.58 -18.43
C PRO A 41 34.40 1.97 -19.10
N ILE A 42 34.21 3.26 -19.35
CA ILE A 42 33.06 3.77 -20.09
C ILE A 42 33.23 3.31 -21.53
N ARG A 43 32.86 2.05 -21.81
CA ARG A 43 32.66 1.59 -23.17
C ARG A 43 31.41 2.29 -23.67
N ARG A 44 31.60 3.38 -24.42
CA ARG A 44 30.57 3.98 -25.29
C ARG A 44 30.13 2.92 -26.29
N ARG A 45 29.24 2.03 -25.86
CA ARG A 45 28.44 1.21 -26.76
C ARG A 45 27.30 2.12 -27.20
N GLU A 46 27.46 2.70 -28.37
CA GLU A 46 26.43 3.45 -29.08
C GLU A 46 25.21 2.55 -29.23
N ARG A 47 24.30 2.66 -28.26
CA ARG A 47 23.03 1.96 -28.28
C ARG A 47 22.00 3.01 -28.61
N ALA A 48 22.08 3.46 -29.87
CA ALA A 48 21.28 4.51 -30.50
C ALA A 48 19.75 4.27 -30.44
N TRP A 49 19.30 3.18 -29.81
CA TRP A 49 17.90 2.83 -29.68
C TRP A 49 17.28 3.16 -28.32
N PHE A 50 18.08 3.49 -27.29
CA PHE A 50 17.53 3.93 -25.99
C PHE A 50 16.61 5.16 -26.06
N PRO A 51 16.93 6.25 -26.80
CA PRO A 51 16.02 7.39 -26.85
C PRO A 51 14.70 7.06 -27.55
N ALA A 52 14.74 6.20 -28.58
CA ALA A 52 13.53 5.75 -29.26
C ALA A 52 12.65 4.85 -28.37
N ALA A 53 13.26 3.99 -27.55
CA ALA A 53 12.53 3.17 -26.58
C ALA A 53 11.82 4.06 -25.53
N ILE A 54 12.50 5.08 -25.01
CA ILE A 54 11.90 6.05 -24.07
C ILE A 54 10.72 6.79 -24.71
N ALA A 55 10.89 7.29 -25.93
CA ALA A 55 9.83 7.98 -26.66
C ALA A 55 8.61 7.06 -26.91
N ALA A 56 8.84 5.82 -27.32
CA ALA A 56 7.77 4.84 -27.55
C ALA A 56 7.00 4.54 -26.25
N THR A 57 7.69 4.40 -25.12
CA THR A 57 7.03 4.19 -23.81
C THR A 57 6.19 5.38 -23.37
N LEU A 58 6.66 6.61 -23.61
CA LEU A 58 5.88 7.83 -23.32
C LEU A 58 4.61 7.92 -24.16
N VAL A 59 4.71 7.65 -25.47
CA VAL A 59 3.56 7.66 -26.38
C VAL A 59 2.56 6.57 -26.00
N ALA A 60 3.02 5.35 -25.71
CA ALA A 60 2.16 4.25 -25.26
C ALA A 60 1.46 4.57 -23.92
N GLY A 61 2.19 5.19 -22.97
CA GLY A 61 1.64 5.63 -21.69
C GLY A 61 0.58 6.73 -21.84
N LEU A 62 0.81 7.73 -22.70
CA LEU A 62 -0.15 8.79 -22.96
C LEU A 62 -1.40 8.29 -23.68
N LEU A 63 -1.24 7.45 -24.70
CA LEU A 63 -2.38 6.83 -25.39
C LEU A 63 -3.17 5.93 -24.44
N GLY A 64 -2.48 5.12 -23.62
CA GLY A 64 -3.10 4.32 -22.58
C GLY A 64 -3.88 5.17 -21.59
N TYR A 65 -3.29 6.27 -21.10
CA TYR A 65 -3.96 7.21 -20.21
C TYR A 65 -5.20 7.84 -20.88
N HIS A 66 -5.11 8.28 -22.13
CA HIS A 66 -6.26 8.86 -22.83
C HIS A 66 -7.36 7.84 -23.15
N LEU A 67 -7.01 6.58 -23.46
CA LEU A 67 -8.01 5.53 -23.70
C LEU A 67 -8.67 5.05 -22.41
N TRP A 68 -7.94 5.01 -21.30
CA TRP A 68 -8.45 4.52 -20.01
C TRP A 68 -8.94 5.60 -19.07
N SER A 69 -8.71 6.88 -19.38
CA SER A 69 -9.31 7.97 -18.59
C SER A 69 -10.82 7.90 -18.76
N PRO A 70 -11.58 7.59 -17.69
CA PRO A 70 -13.03 7.66 -17.77
C PRO A 70 -13.40 9.09 -18.16
N THR A 71 -14.32 9.23 -19.11
CA THR A 71 -14.84 10.53 -19.53
C THR A 71 -15.31 11.28 -18.30
N THR A 72 -14.86 12.52 -18.13
CA THR A 72 -15.36 13.39 -17.05
C THR A 72 -16.88 13.46 -17.19
N PRO A 73 -17.66 13.02 -16.19
CA PRO A 73 -19.11 13.01 -16.29
C PRO A 73 -19.61 14.43 -16.52
N THR A 74 -20.58 14.55 -17.43
CA THR A 74 -21.26 15.81 -17.67
C THR A 74 -21.99 16.27 -16.40
N SER A 75 -22.28 17.57 -16.28
CA SER A 75 -23.00 18.10 -15.10
C SER A 75 -24.35 17.42 -14.88
N ALA A 76 -25.02 16.99 -15.95
CA ALA A 76 -26.27 16.24 -15.89
C ALA A 76 -26.09 14.80 -15.35
N GLU A 77 -25.04 14.10 -15.79
CA GLU A 77 -24.71 12.76 -15.26
C GLU A 77 -24.29 12.83 -13.79
N LEU A 78 -23.56 13.88 -13.40
CA LEU A 78 -23.19 14.13 -12.02
C LEU A 78 -24.42 14.37 -11.14
N ALA A 79 -25.38 15.19 -11.60
CA ALA A 79 -26.63 15.45 -10.90
C ALA A 79 -27.49 14.19 -10.77
N SER A 80 -27.53 13.35 -11.81
CA SER A 80 -28.19 12.04 -11.77
C SER A 80 -27.54 11.11 -10.74
N LEU A 81 -26.21 11.05 -10.71
CA LEU A 81 -25.46 10.24 -9.74
C LEU A 81 -25.65 10.72 -8.30
N GLU A 82 -25.65 12.04 -8.09
CA GLU A 82 -25.91 12.64 -6.78
C GLU A 82 -27.32 12.30 -6.29
N GLY A 83 -28.33 12.43 -7.17
CA GLY A 83 -29.70 12.04 -6.86
C GLY A 83 -29.84 10.54 -6.54
N PHE A 84 -29.16 9.68 -7.30
CA PHE A 84 -29.12 8.24 -7.04
C PHE A 84 -28.50 7.91 -5.68
N MET A 85 -27.36 8.53 -5.34
CA MET A 85 -26.70 8.34 -4.05
C MET A 85 -27.59 8.81 -2.89
N GLN A 86 -28.21 9.98 -3.01
CA GLN A 86 -29.13 10.51 -2.01
C GLN A 86 -30.36 9.61 -1.83
N GLY A 87 -30.96 9.15 -2.93
CA GLY A 87 -32.11 8.23 -2.88
C GLY A 87 -31.76 6.90 -2.22
N THR A 88 -30.64 6.28 -2.63
CA THR A 88 -30.18 5.01 -2.05
C THR A 88 -29.88 5.13 -0.56
N TRP A 89 -29.26 6.24 -0.15
CA TRP A 89 -28.97 6.51 1.26
C TRP A 89 -30.25 6.71 2.07
N GLN A 90 -31.22 7.45 1.53
CA GLN A 90 -32.49 7.68 2.20
C GLN A 90 -33.30 6.39 2.33
N ASP A 91 -33.32 5.55 1.30
CA ASP A 91 -34.00 4.25 1.30
C ASP A 91 -33.38 3.30 2.33
N THR A 92 -32.05 3.19 2.36
CA THR A 92 -31.36 2.33 3.34
C THR A 92 -31.56 2.77 4.80
N VAL A 93 -31.56 4.08 5.06
CA VAL A 93 -31.83 4.60 6.41
C VAL A 93 -33.30 4.43 6.79
N ASN A 94 -34.23 4.73 5.88
CA ASN A 94 -35.67 4.62 6.16
C ASN A 94 -36.12 3.17 6.34
N GLU A 95 -35.61 2.23 5.53
CA GLU A 95 -35.92 0.81 5.69
C GLU A 95 -35.39 0.25 7.02
N SER A 96 -34.28 0.81 7.56
CA SER A 96 -33.79 0.46 8.90
C SER A 96 -34.68 0.99 10.04
N SER A 97 -35.42 2.08 9.80
CA SER A 97 -36.31 2.69 10.80
C SER A 97 -37.70 2.04 10.87
N ASP A 98 -38.12 1.31 9.83
CA ASP A 98 -39.35 0.52 9.82
C ASP A 98 -39.18 -0.87 10.47
N ILE A 99 -37.95 -1.23 10.90
CA ILE A 99 -37.74 -2.40 11.76
C ILE A 99 -38.23 -2.03 13.16
N ASP A 100 -39.51 -2.25 13.40
CA ASP A 100 -40.12 -2.15 14.71
C ASP A 100 -39.57 -3.27 15.62
N TRP A 101 -38.49 -2.95 16.34
CA TRP A 101 -37.86 -3.83 17.31
C TRP A 101 -38.83 -4.32 18.39
N THR A 102 -40.02 -3.71 18.55
CA THR A 102 -41.03 -4.15 19.52
C THR A 102 -41.82 -5.40 19.08
N LEU A 103 -41.91 -5.68 17.77
CA LEU A 103 -42.52 -6.92 17.25
C LEU A 103 -41.61 -8.15 17.43
N ILE A 104 -40.29 -7.94 17.48
CA ILE A 104 -39.32 -9.03 17.67
C ILE A 104 -39.39 -9.57 19.11
N THR A 105 -39.66 -8.71 20.09
CA THR A 105 -39.70 -9.10 21.51
C THR A 105 -40.96 -9.84 21.94
N ASP A 106 -42.08 -9.68 21.22
CA ASP A 106 -43.37 -10.28 21.62
C ASP A 106 -43.53 -11.75 21.15
N SER A 107 -42.65 -12.21 20.25
CA SER A 107 -42.68 -13.59 19.73
C SER A 107 -41.98 -14.63 20.62
N ASN A 108 -41.35 -14.22 21.72
CA ASN A 108 -40.57 -15.12 22.60
C ASN A 108 -41.30 -15.52 23.90
N THR A 109 -42.63 -15.42 23.93
CA THR A 109 -43.45 -15.96 25.02
C THR A 109 -44.56 -16.84 24.46
N ARG A 110 -44.20 -18.08 24.10
CA ARG A 110 -45.10 -19.24 24.23
C ARG A 110 -44.35 -20.54 24.41
#